data_AF-X1LKX0-F1
#
_entry.id   AF-X1LKX0-F1
#
_cell.length_a   1.000
_cell.length_b   1.000
_cell.length_c   1.000
_cell.angle_alpha   90.00
_cell.angle_beta   90.00
_cell.angle_gamma   90.00
#
_symmetry.space_group_name_H-M   'P 1'
#
loop_
_entity.id
_entity.type
_entity.pdbx_description
1 polymer ?
#
loop_
_entity_poly.entity_id
_entity_poly.type
_entity_poly.pdbx_seq_one_letter_code
_entity_poly.pdbx_strand_id
1 'polypeptide(L)'
;MNNFLFILIIFLVVAGGVVILIFGQRKSKTDEKQSEAIRDLERRLTDLMINQLKEIRGSVDGTSKAMYEQISSFTKETVQMRQELKQVQETMKSISSFQEIFKSPKLRGQWGEASLEHILSQHFPKELYQTQHLFSSGEQVDAVLKLPDGKLLPIDAKFSSVNFEKMKEAESDKEIALFRKKFIGDVKFNIDKIASKYILPSEGTLDYALMYIPA
;
A
#
# COMPACT_ATOMS: atom_id res chain seq x y z
N MET A 1 24.57 34.11 54.12
CA MET A 1 23.64 33.06 53.66
C MET A 1 23.02 33.35 52.28
N ASN A 2 22.83 34.63 51.89
CA ASN A 2 22.20 34.99 50.61
C ASN A 2 23.03 34.69 49.33
N ASN A 3 24.36 34.81 49.36
CA ASN A 3 25.18 34.60 48.16
C ASN A 3 25.23 33.13 47.70
N PHE A 4 25.15 32.19 48.64
CA PHE A 4 25.14 30.76 48.34
C PHE A 4 23.83 30.34 47.66
N LEU A 5 22.70 30.90 48.11
CA LEU A 5 21.39 30.61 47.53
C LEU A 5 21.29 31.11 46.08
N PHE A 6 21.90 32.26 45.78
CA PHE A 6 21.91 32.84 44.43
C PHE A 6 22.72 32.01 43.44
N ILE A 7 23.89 31.49 43.87
CA ILE A 7 24.74 30.61 43.06
C ILE A 7 24.02 29.29 42.74
N LEU A 8 23.28 28.74 43.71
CA LEU A 8 22.53 27.49 43.52
C LEU A 8 21.41 27.63 42.48
N ILE A 9 20.71 28.77 42.47
CA ILE A 9 19.63 29.05 41.51
C ILE A 9 20.19 29.16 40.09
N ILE A 10 21.30 29.88 39.90
CA ILE A 10 21.95 30.02 38.59
C ILE A 10 22.37 28.63 38.06
N PHE A 11 22.95 27.79 38.93
CA PHE A 11 23.36 26.45 38.55
C PHE A 11 22.18 25.58 38.07
N LEU A 12 21.04 25.63 38.77
CA LEU A 12 19.84 24.89 38.39
C LEU A 12 19.24 25.36 37.06
N VAL A 13 19.23 26.66 36.79
CA VAL A 13 18.72 27.22 35.53
C VAL A 13 19.61 26.81 34.35
N VAL A 14 20.93 26.86 34.51
CA VAL A 14 21.88 26.43 33.48
C VAL A 14 21.77 24.92 33.24
N ALA A 15 21.69 24.11 34.30
CA ALA A 15 21.50 22.66 34.18
C ALA A 15 20.19 22.31 33.45
N GLY A 16 19.09 22.99 33.80
CA GLY A 16 17.80 22.82 33.12
C GLY A 16 17.84 23.19 31.64
N GLY A 17 18.51 24.30 31.29
CA GLY A 17 18.69 24.73 29.90
C GLY A 17 19.50 23.75 29.06
N VAL A 18 20.55 23.16 29.64
CA VAL A 18 21.37 22.13 28.98
C VAL A 18 20.56 20.84 28.75
N VAL A 19 19.75 20.41 29.72
CA VAL A 19 18.88 19.23 29.56
C VAL A 19 17.84 19.46 28.45
N ILE A 20 17.23 20.64 28.38
CA ILE A 20 16.26 21.00 27.33
C ILE A 20 16.93 21.01 25.95
N LEU A 21 18.14 21.56 25.83
CA LEU A 21 18.90 21.56 24.57
C LEU A 21 19.25 20.14 24.10
N ILE A 22 19.69 19.27 25.02
CA ILE A 22 20.02 17.87 24.71
C ILE A 22 18.77 17.08 24.29
N PHE A 23 17.63 17.28 24.97
CA PHE A 23 16.37 16.65 24.60
C PHE A 23 15.80 17.18 23.27
N GLY A 24 15.92 18.48 23.01
CA GLY A 24 15.52 19.10 21.75
C GLY A 24 16.30 18.58 20.54
N GLN A 25 17.62 18.38 20.69
CA GLN A 25 18.47 17.81 19.62
C GLN A 25 18.22 16.32 19.38
N ARG A 26 17.82 15.54 20.40
CA ARG A 26 17.50 14.11 20.23
C ARG A 26 16.18 13.88 19.49
N LYS A 27 15.19 14.74 19.68
CA LYS A 27 13.88 14.62 19.00
C LYS A 27 14.01 14.90 17.49
N SER A 28 14.76 15.95 17.14
CA SER A 28 15.06 16.33 15.75
C SER A 28 15.79 15.23 14.95
N LYS A 29 16.80 14.57 15.53
CA LYS A 29 17.53 13.45 14.87
C LYS A 29 16.73 12.16 14.73
N THR A 30 15.66 11.98 15.49
CA THR A 30 14.85 10.75 15.45
C THR A 30 13.80 10.81 14.33
N ASP A 31 13.20 11.98 14.13
CA ASP A 31 12.23 12.23 13.05
C ASP A 31 12.90 12.24 11.67
N GLU A 32 14.13 12.76 11.57
CA GLU A 32 14.94 12.77 10.33
C GLU A 32 15.33 11.35 9.90
N LYS A 33 15.73 10.50 10.86
CA LYS A 33 16.04 9.08 10.61
C LYS A 33 14.81 8.24 10.25
N GLN A 34 13.64 8.54 10.82
CA GLN A 34 12.39 7.88 10.42
C GLN A 34 11.97 8.26 9.00
N SER A 35 12.14 9.52 8.62
CA SER A 35 11.85 10.00 7.25
C SER A 35 12.78 9.37 6.21
N GLU A 36 14.06 9.22 6.53
CA GLU A 36 15.01 8.48 5.68
C GLU A 36 14.66 6.99 5.57
N ALA A 37 14.27 6.35 6.67
CA ALA A 37 13.85 4.95 6.66
C ALA A 37 12.58 4.70 5.85
N ILE A 38 11.60 5.61 5.89
CA ILE A 38 10.37 5.54 5.08
C ILE A 38 10.69 5.75 3.60
N ARG A 39 11.55 6.72 3.27
CA ARG A 39 12.01 6.94 1.88
C ARG A 39 12.84 5.78 1.32
N ASP A 40 13.65 5.13 2.17
CA ASP A 40 14.40 3.94 1.78
C ASP A 40 13.46 2.74 1.57
N LEU A 41 12.40 2.62 2.36
CA LEU A 41 11.37 1.60 2.19
C LEU A 41 10.57 1.81 0.89
N GLU A 42 10.17 3.04 0.58
CA GLU A 42 9.51 3.39 -0.70
C GLU A 42 10.39 3.05 -1.91
N ARG A 43 11.69 3.37 -1.84
CA ARG A 43 12.65 3.03 -2.90
C ARG A 43 12.81 1.52 -3.05
N ARG A 44 12.94 0.79 -1.95
CA ARG A 44 13.04 -0.69 -1.97
C ARG A 44 11.78 -1.36 -2.52
N LEU A 45 10.59 -0.85 -2.18
CA LEU A 45 9.33 -1.34 -2.74
C LEU A 45 9.26 -1.07 -4.25
N THR A 46 9.67 0.12 -4.67
CA THR A 46 9.75 0.48 -6.08
C THR A 46 10.74 -0.40 -6.84
N ASP A 47 11.93 -0.63 -6.28
CA ASP A 47 12.97 -1.48 -6.88
C ASP A 47 12.56 -2.95 -6.93
N LEU A 48 11.86 -3.45 -5.90
CA LEU A 48 11.29 -4.80 -5.89
C LEU A 48 10.22 -4.96 -6.97
N MET A 49 9.35 -3.96 -7.15
CA MET A 49 8.38 -3.95 -8.25
C MET A 49 9.06 -3.90 -9.62
N ILE A 50 10.08 -3.04 -9.79
CA ILE A 50 10.83 -2.94 -11.06
C ILE A 50 11.55 -4.27 -11.38
N ASN A 51 12.12 -4.93 -10.38
CA ASN A 51 12.82 -6.19 -10.59
C ASN A 51 11.84 -7.34 -10.85
N GLN A 52 10.67 -7.39 -10.21
CA GLN A 52 9.62 -8.33 -10.57
C GLN A 52 9.09 -8.09 -12.00
N LEU A 53 8.94 -6.82 -12.41
CA LEU A 53 8.58 -6.46 -13.79
C LEU A 53 9.67 -6.84 -14.80
N LYS A 54 10.95 -6.79 -14.43
CA LYS A 54 12.07 -7.28 -15.25
C LYS A 54 12.13 -8.81 -15.33
N GLU A 55 11.70 -9.51 -14.29
CA GLU A 55 11.62 -10.98 -14.29
C GLU A 55 10.44 -11.47 -15.16
N ILE A 56 9.33 -10.73 -15.14
CA ILE A 56 8.16 -10.89 -16.04
C ILE A 56 8.54 -10.65 -17.53
N ARG A 57 9.55 -9.82 -17.80
CA ARG A 57 10.11 -9.60 -19.14
C ARG A 57 10.65 -10.88 -19.80
N GLY A 58 11.14 -11.84 -19.01
CA GLY A 58 11.72 -13.09 -19.51
C GLY A 58 10.69 -14.10 -19.99
N SER A 59 9.43 -13.99 -19.55
CA SER A 59 8.36 -14.93 -19.89
C SER A 59 7.40 -14.42 -20.99
N VAL A 60 7.54 -13.18 -21.46
CA VAL A 60 6.59 -12.51 -22.38
C VAL A 60 7.33 -11.83 -23.56
N ASP A 61 8.22 -12.56 -24.23
CA ASP A 61 9.09 -12.01 -25.28
C ASP A 61 8.43 -11.84 -26.67
N GLY A 62 7.09 -11.66 -26.72
CA GLY A 62 6.33 -11.62 -27.98
C GLY A 62 5.59 -10.31 -28.32
N THR A 63 5.17 -9.52 -27.33
CA THR A 63 4.08 -8.53 -27.57
C THR A 63 4.32 -7.14 -26.99
N SER A 64 5.55 -6.80 -26.61
CA SER A 64 5.82 -5.54 -25.89
C SER A 64 6.92 -4.73 -26.57
N LYS A 65 6.56 -4.04 -27.65
CA LYS A 65 7.34 -2.91 -28.19
C LYS A 65 6.51 -1.63 -28.24
N ALA A 66 5.21 -1.75 -28.55
CA ALA A 66 4.24 -0.65 -28.49
C ALA A 66 3.96 -0.15 -27.06
N MET A 67 3.97 -1.06 -26.06
CA MET A 67 3.74 -0.70 -24.66
C MET A 67 4.89 0.11 -24.05
N TYR A 68 6.13 -0.12 -24.51
CA TYR A 68 7.30 0.64 -24.07
C TYR A 68 7.27 2.10 -24.52
N GLU A 69 6.87 2.35 -25.77
CA GLU A 69 6.87 3.71 -26.33
C GLU A 69 5.78 4.60 -25.71
N GLN A 70 4.66 4.01 -25.28
CA GLN A 70 3.50 4.76 -24.78
C GLN A 70 3.48 4.93 -23.25
N ILE A 71 4.12 4.04 -22.48
CA ILE A 71 4.29 4.22 -21.02
C ILE A 71 5.46 5.16 -20.71
N SER A 72 6.55 5.15 -21.50
CA SER A 72 7.67 6.06 -21.28
C SER A 72 7.38 7.51 -21.69
N SER A 73 6.37 7.76 -22.54
CA SER A 73 6.10 9.10 -23.08
C SER A 73 5.27 10.00 -22.16
N PHE A 74 4.76 9.51 -21.01
CA PHE A 74 3.89 10.30 -20.13
C PHE A 74 4.41 10.51 -18.69
N THR A 75 5.65 10.09 -18.40
CA THR A 75 6.31 10.32 -17.10
C THR A 75 7.18 11.59 -17.12
N LYS A 76 6.67 12.69 -17.66
CA LYS A 76 7.44 13.95 -17.69
C LYS A 76 6.59 15.18 -17.46
N GLU A 77 5.94 15.22 -16.29
CA GLU A 77 5.71 16.48 -15.56
C GLU A 77 5.28 16.17 -14.11
N THR A 78 6.19 16.33 -13.15
CA THR A 78 5.81 16.53 -11.74
C THR A 78 6.90 17.33 -11.03
N VAL A 79 6.71 18.65 -10.98
CA VAL A 79 7.27 19.50 -9.92
C VAL A 79 6.07 20.18 -9.25
N GLN A 80 6.02 20.03 -7.93
CA GLN A 80 5.08 20.61 -6.95
C GLN A 80 3.81 19.83 -6.62
N MET A 81 3.86 19.13 -5.47
CA MET A 81 2.81 19.19 -4.45
C MET A 81 3.42 18.78 -3.10
N ARG A 82 3.71 19.76 -2.24
CA ARG A 82 4.32 19.57 -0.90
C ARG A 82 3.44 20.11 0.23
N GLN A 83 2.15 20.33 0.00
CA GLN A 83 1.29 21.06 0.95
C GLN A 83 0.07 20.31 1.50
N GLU A 84 -0.22 19.08 1.04
CA GLU A 84 -1.40 18.33 1.51
C GLU A 84 -1.13 17.40 2.72
N LEU A 85 0.13 17.23 3.12
CA LEU A 85 0.51 16.36 4.26
C LEU A 85 0.14 16.92 5.64
N LYS A 86 -0.34 18.17 5.76
CA LYS A 86 -0.73 18.76 7.04
C LYS A 86 -2.13 18.35 7.52
N GLN A 87 -2.99 17.87 6.62
CA GLN A 87 -4.38 17.53 6.96
C GLN A 87 -4.53 16.10 7.53
N VAL A 88 -3.49 15.28 7.42
CA VAL A 88 -3.45 13.89 7.92
C VAL A 88 -3.30 13.82 9.46
N GLN A 89 -2.79 14.87 10.10
CA GLN A 89 -2.54 14.88 11.55
C GLN A 89 -3.82 14.86 12.43
N GLU A 90 -4.98 15.20 11.89
CA GLU A 90 -6.26 15.15 12.64
C GLU A 90 -6.90 13.75 12.66
N THR A 91 -6.41 12.80 11.85
CA THR A 91 -6.92 11.42 11.75
C THR A 91 -6.51 10.51 12.92
N MET A 92 -5.85 11.05 13.96
CA MET A 92 -5.39 10.28 15.12
C MET A 92 -6.49 9.89 16.13
N LYS A 93 -7.76 10.28 15.89
CA LYS A 93 -8.90 9.92 16.77
C LYS A 93 -9.69 8.67 16.35
N SER A 94 -9.36 7.99 15.24
CA SER A 94 -10.19 6.89 14.67
C SER A 94 -9.58 5.48 14.81
N ILE A 95 -8.71 5.24 15.79
CA ILE A 95 -8.03 3.93 15.96
C ILE A 95 -9.00 2.81 16.39
N SER A 96 -10.08 3.14 17.10
CA SER A 96 -11.07 2.16 17.57
C SER A 96 -12.02 1.67 16.46
N SER A 97 -12.43 2.54 15.53
CA SER A 97 -13.28 2.16 14.39
C SER A 97 -12.51 1.32 13.36
N PHE A 98 -11.20 1.56 13.22
CA PHE A 98 -10.33 0.83 12.31
C PHE A 98 -10.24 -0.66 12.65
N GLN A 99 -10.11 -1.01 13.94
CA GLN A 99 -10.11 -2.42 14.38
C GLN A 99 -11.46 -3.12 14.16
N GLU A 100 -12.57 -2.39 14.18
CA GLU A 100 -13.91 -2.95 13.96
C GLU A 100 -14.18 -3.31 12.49
N ILE A 101 -13.63 -2.54 11.55
CA ILE A 101 -13.67 -2.84 10.12
C ILE A 101 -13.05 -4.22 9.86
N PHE A 102 -11.96 -4.57 10.55
CA PHE A 102 -11.30 -5.87 10.43
C PHE A 102 -12.01 -7.04 11.10
N LYS A 103 -13.12 -6.83 11.82
CA LYS A 103 -13.88 -7.94 12.42
C LYS A 103 -14.93 -8.53 11.48
N SER A 104 -15.49 -7.71 10.58
CA SER A 104 -16.57 -8.13 9.68
C SER A 104 -16.05 -8.42 8.27
N PRO A 105 -16.30 -9.61 7.70
CA PRO A 105 -15.93 -9.91 6.31
C PRO A 105 -16.42 -8.87 5.30
N LYS A 106 -17.63 -8.35 5.49
CA LYS A 106 -18.24 -7.34 4.60
C LYS A 106 -17.50 -6.00 4.68
N LEU A 107 -17.23 -5.52 5.90
CA LEU A 107 -16.54 -4.23 6.09
C LEU A 107 -15.09 -4.31 5.58
N ARG A 108 -14.42 -5.44 5.75
CA ARG A 108 -13.08 -5.69 5.18
C ARG A 108 -13.07 -5.63 3.66
N GLY A 109 -14.07 -6.23 3.00
CA GLY A 109 -14.22 -6.17 1.55
C GLY A 109 -14.38 -4.73 1.07
N GLN A 110 -15.34 -4.01 1.66
CA GLN A 110 -15.60 -2.61 1.33
C GLN A 110 -14.38 -1.70 1.55
N TRP A 111 -13.59 -1.95 2.60
CA TRP A 111 -12.36 -1.21 2.84
C TRP A 111 -11.29 -1.53 1.80
N GLY A 112 -11.14 -2.78 1.39
CA GLY A 112 -10.21 -3.18 0.33
C GLY A 112 -10.54 -2.51 -1.01
N GLU A 113 -11.82 -2.48 -1.37
CA GLU A 113 -12.33 -1.79 -2.55
C GLU A 113 -12.09 -0.27 -2.47
N ALA A 114 -12.40 0.34 -1.33
CA ALA A 114 -12.17 1.78 -1.12
C ALA A 114 -10.68 2.16 -1.14
N SER A 115 -9.82 1.31 -0.58
CA SER A 115 -8.36 1.49 -0.65
C SER A 115 -7.84 1.37 -2.09
N LEU A 116 -8.36 0.41 -2.87
CA LEU A 116 -8.04 0.29 -4.28
C LEU A 116 -8.48 1.53 -5.07
N GLU A 117 -9.72 1.98 -4.91
CA GLU A 117 -10.23 3.20 -5.55
C GLU A 117 -9.40 4.42 -5.18
N HIS A 118 -9.02 4.55 -3.90
CA HIS A 118 -8.15 5.63 -3.45
C HIS A 118 -6.81 5.63 -4.19
N ILE A 119 -6.11 4.49 -4.25
CA ILE A 119 -4.83 4.37 -4.98
C ILE A 119 -5.01 4.70 -6.46
N LEU A 120 -6.06 4.16 -7.10
CA LEU A 120 -6.33 4.44 -8.50
C LEU A 120 -6.55 5.94 -8.75
N SER A 121 -7.30 6.62 -7.88
CA SER A 121 -7.56 8.06 -7.99
C SER A 121 -6.31 8.93 -7.84
N GLN A 122 -5.29 8.48 -7.12
CA GLN A 122 -4.05 9.24 -6.92
C GLN A 122 -3.09 9.12 -8.11
N HIS A 123 -3.14 7.99 -8.83
CA HIS A 123 -2.17 7.66 -9.87
C HIS A 123 -2.74 7.73 -11.28
N PHE A 124 -4.06 7.70 -11.45
CA PHE A 124 -4.70 7.66 -12.76
C PHE A 124 -5.82 8.71 -12.87
N PRO A 125 -5.94 9.38 -14.03
CA PRO A 125 -7.15 10.12 -14.39
C PRO A 125 -8.38 9.21 -14.36
N LYS A 126 -9.53 9.79 -14.03
CA LYS A 126 -10.80 9.04 -13.86
C LYS A 126 -11.25 8.35 -15.14
N GLU A 127 -10.79 8.80 -16.30
CA GLU A 127 -11.09 8.23 -17.60
C GLU A 127 -10.36 6.90 -17.84
N LEU A 128 -9.19 6.71 -17.22
CA LEU A 128 -8.30 5.55 -17.40
C LEU A 128 -8.66 4.37 -16.52
N TYR A 129 -9.64 4.50 -15.63
CA TYR A 129 -10.13 3.37 -14.86
C TYR A 129 -11.64 3.42 -14.68
N GLN A 130 -12.21 2.29 -14.30
CA GLN A 130 -13.61 2.18 -13.91
C GLN A 130 -13.71 1.22 -12.75
N THR A 131 -14.34 1.65 -11.66
CA THR A 131 -14.68 0.78 -10.53
C THR A 131 -15.96 0.01 -10.83
N GLN A 132 -16.10 -1.16 -10.18
CA GLN A 132 -17.31 -1.99 -10.23
C GLN A 132 -17.74 -2.34 -11.67
N HIS A 133 -16.77 -2.72 -12.50
CA HIS A 133 -17.00 -3.04 -13.91
C HIS A 133 -17.73 -4.37 -14.06
N LEU A 134 -18.89 -4.35 -14.73
CA LEU A 134 -19.74 -5.51 -14.94
C LEU A 134 -19.46 -6.13 -16.31
N PHE A 135 -19.07 -7.39 -16.32
CA PHE A 135 -18.89 -8.18 -17.54
C PHE A 135 -20.23 -8.73 -18.06
N SER A 136 -20.24 -9.17 -19.32
CA SER A 136 -21.43 -9.73 -19.97
C SER A 136 -21.98 -10.99 -19.27
N SER A 137 -21.12 -11.70 -18.54
CA SER A 137 -21.46 -12.86 -17.71
C SER A 137 -22.28 -12.50 -16.46
N GLY A 138 -22.37 -11.22 -16.08
CA GLY A 138 -22.95 -10.75 -14.82
C GLY A 138 -21.96 -10.74 -13.65
N GLU A 139 -20.71 -11.17 -13.87
CA GLU A 139 -19.63 -11.03 -12.89
C GLU A 139 -19.12 -9.58 -12.86
N GLN A 140 -18.84 -9.08 -11.66
CA GLN A 140 -18.38 -7.71 -11.44
C GLN A 140 -17.00 -7.73 -10.80
N VAL A 141 -16.05 -7.01 -11.42
CA VAL A 141 -14.71 -6.81 -10.88
C VAL A 141 -14.60 -5.46 -10.19
N ASP A 142 -13.81 -5.38 -9.12
CA ASP A 142 -13.70 -4.19 -8.28
C ASP A 142 -13.18 -2.97 -9.05
N ALA A 143 -12.24 -3.17 -9.97
CA ALA A 143 -11.83 -2.16 -10.93
C ALA A 143 -11.30 -2.76 -12.24
N VAL A 144 -11.33 -1.97 -13.30
CA VAL A 144 -10.56 -2.19 -14.53
C VAL A 144 -9.72 -0.95 -14.83
N LEU A 145 -8.46 -1.16 -15.20
CA LEU A 145 -7.67 -0.14 -15.89
C LEU A 145 -7.93 -0.24 -17.40
N LYS A 146 -8.20 0.90 -18.02
CA LYS A 146 -8.34 1.02 -19.48
C LYS A 146 -6.97 1.33 -20.05
N LEU A 147 -6.44 0.37 -20.79
CA LEU A 147 -5.16 0.48 -21.46
C LEU A 147 -5.33 1.06 -22.87
N PRO A 148 -4.24 1.49 -23.52
CA PRO A 148 -4.24 1.75 -24.95
C PRO A 148 -4.82 0.57 -25.74
N ASP A 149 -5.34 0.85 -26.94
CA ASP A 149 -5.97 -0.13 -27.84
C ASP A 149 -7.28 -0.75 -27.32
N GLY A 150 -7.88 -0.13 -26.30
CA GLY A 150 -9.18 -0.57 -25.75
C GLY A 150 -9.10 -1.83 -24.90
N LYS A 151 -7.88 -2.24 -24.50
CA LYS A 151 -7.67 -3.39 -23.61
C LYS A 151 -8.04 -3.04 -22.17
N LEU A 152 -8.53 -4.03 -21.44
CA LEU A 152 -8.89 -3.91 -20.03
C LEU A 152 -7.94 -4.75 -19.16
N LEU A 153 -7.43 -4.17 -18.08
CA LEU A 153 -6.72 -4.90 -17.04
C LEU A 153 -7.62 -4.99 -15.79
N PRO A 154 -8.22 -6.15 -15.50
CA PRO A 154 -9.04 -6.34 -14.32
C PRO A 154 -8.20 -6.34 -13.04
N ILE A 155 -8.71 -5.71 -11.99
CA ILE A 155 -8.10 -5.63 -10.67
C ILE A 155 -9.18 -5.98 -9.63
N ASP A 156 -8.96 -7.06 -8.90
CA ASP A 156 -9.86 -7.53 -7.83
C ASP A 156 -9.14 -7.39 -6.48
N ALA A 157 -9.80 -6.73 -5.54
CA ALA A 157 -9.34 -6.52 -4.18
C ALA A 157 -9.65 -7.75 -3.32
N LYS A 158 -8.62 -8.29 -2.68
CA LYS A 158 -8.75 -9.38 -1.71
C LYS A 158 -8.08 -8.97 -0.41
N PHE A 159 -8.86 -8.97 0.65
CA PHE A 159 -8.33 -8.73 1.98
C PHE A 159 -7.50 -9.92 2.48
N SER A 160 -6.50 -9.64 3.32
CA SER A 160 -5.69 -10.64 4.01
C SER A 160 -6.57 -11.75 4.61
N SER A 161 -6.24 -13.01 4.32
CA SER A 161 -7.01 -14.16 4.80
C SER A 161 -6.95 -14.30 6.32
N VAL A 162 -8.02 -14.81 6.93
CA VAL A 162 -8.06 -15.22 8.34
C VAL A 162 -6.92 -16.19 8.68
N ASN A 163 -6.47 -17.02 7.73
CA ASN A 163 -5.34 -17.92 7.94
C ASN A 163 -4.00 -17.17 8.02
N PHE A 164 -3.87 -15.98 7.42
CA PHE A 164 -2.70 -15.12 7.61
C PHE A 164 -2.66 -14.54 9.02
N GLU A 165 -3.79 -14.04 9.53
CA GLU A 165 -3.90 -13.57 10.92
C GLU A 165 -3.55 -14.68 11.92
N LYS A 166 -4.15 -15.87 11.75
CA LYS A 166 -3.84 -17.04 12.59
C LYS A 166 -2.39 -17.50 12.47
N MET A 167 -1.77 -17.38 11.30
CA MET A 167 -0.34 -17.67 11.13
C MET A 167 0.52 -16.67 11.90
N LYS A 168 0.13 -15.40 11.95
CA LYS A 168 0.86 -14.34 12.67
C LYS A 168 0.71 -14.47 14.19
N GLU A 169 -0.44 -14.92 14.66
CA GLU A 169 -0.75 -15.13 16.09
C GLU A 169 -0.29 -16.49 16.62
N ALA A 170 0.11 -17.42 15.76
CA ALA A 170 0.54 -18.76 16.16
C ALA A 170 1.84 -18.72 16.98
N GLU A 171 1.86 -19.46 18.09
CA GLU A 171 3.01 -19.50 19.02
C GLU A 171 3.95 -20.69 18.76
N SER A 172 3.48 -21.71 18.05
CA SER A 172 4.26 -22.91 17.74
C SER A 172 4.62 -23.02 16.26
N ASP A 173 5.82 -23.53 15.96
CA ASP A 173 6.27 -23.78 14.58
C ASP A 173 5.31 -24.69 13.80
N LYS A 174 4.67 -25.63 14.50
CA LYS A 174 3.67 -26.55 13.93
C LYS A 174 2.41 -25.81 13.47
N GLU A 175 1.92 -24.88 14.27
CA GLU A 175 0.74 -24.06 13.92
C GLU A 175 1.07 -23.05 12.83
N ILE A 176 2.25 -22.42 12.89
CA ILE A 176 2.74 -21.52 11.83
C ILE A 176 2.77 -22.27 10.49
N ALA A 177 3.34 -23.47 10.45
CA ALA A 177 3.39 -24.28 9.23
C ALA A 177 2.00 -24.66 8.71
N LEU A 178 1.09 -25.01 9.62
CA LEU A 178 -0.30 -25.35 9.28
C LEU A 178 -1.04 -24.16 8.66
N PHE A 179 -1.02 -23.00 9.32
CA PHE A 179 -1.75 -21.82 8.86
C PHE A 179 -1.10 -21.20 7.62
N ARG A 180 0.23 -21.28 7.48
CA ARG A 180 0.93 -20.95 6.22
C ARG A 180 0.40 -21.77 5.05
N LYS A 181 0.29 -23.10 5.21
CA LYS A 181 -0.23 -23.98 4.15
C LYS A 181 -1.66 -23.60 3.77
N LYS A 182 -2.51 -23.31 4.75
CA LYS A 182 -3.89 -22.88 4.52
C LYS A 182 -3.96 -21.53 3.82
N PHE A 183 -3.18 -20.55 4.27
CA PHE A 183 -3.09 -19.23 3.65
C PHE A 183 -2.70 -19.31 2.16
N ILE A 184 -1.67 -20.10 1.83
CA ILE A 184 -1.28 -20.33 0.43
C ILE A 184 -2.43 -20.94 -0.36
N GLY A 185 -3.17 -21.88 0.23
CA GLY A 185 -4.36 -22.47 -0.39
C GLY A 185 -5.44 -21.43 -0.69
N ASP A 186 -5.74 -20.55 0.26
CA ASP A 186 -6.74 -19.48 0.08
C ASP A 186 -6.33 -18.51 -1.02
N VAL A 187 -5.04 -18.14 -1.07
CA VAL A 187 -4.50 -17.25 -2.11
C VAL A 187 -4.65 -17.89 -3.49
N LYS A 188 -4.24 -19.16 -3.64
CA LYS A 188 -4.40 -19.89 -4.90
C LYS A 188 -5.85 -19.99 -5.34
N PHE A 189 -6.74 -20.32 -4.40
CA PHE A 189 -8.17 -20.37 -4.68
C PHE A 189 -8.71 -19.03 -5.21
N ASN A 190 -8.28 -17.91 -4.63
CA ASN A 190 -8.68 -16.59 -5.12
C ASN A 190 -8.07 -16.28 -6.49
N ILE A 191 -6.81 -16.64 -6.74
CA ILE A 191 -6.17 -16.50 -8.05
C ILE A 191 -6.98 -17.25 -9.13
N ASP A 192 -7.31 -18.52 -8.89
CA ASP A 192 -8.08 -19.33 -9.83
C ASP A 192 -9.47 -18.73 -10.08
N LYS A 193 -10.12 -18.25 -9.02
CA LYS A 193 -11.42 -17.57 -9.11
C LYS A 193 -11.35 -16.30 -9.94
N ILE A 194 -10.39 -15.41 -9.67
CA ILE A 194 -10.16 -14.16 -10.40
C ILE A 194 -9.88 -14.47 -11.88
N ALA A 195 -8.98 -15.42 -12.15
CA ALA A 195 -8.66 -15.84 -13.50
C ALA A 195 -9.89 -16.32 -14.27
N SER A 196 -10.69 -17.21 -13.66
CA SER A 196 -11.89 -17.75 -14.29
C SER A 196 -12.98 -16.71 -14.57
N LYS A 197 -13.08 -15.67 -13.75
CA LYS A 197 -14.15 -14.68 -13.84
C LYS A 197 -13.82 -13.47 -14.68
N TYR A 198 -12.55 -13.04 -14.69
CA TYR A 198 -12.19 -11.72 -15.21
C TYR A 198 -11.13 -11.77 -16.32
N ILE A 199 -10.48 -12.91 -16.57
CA ILE A 199 -9.64 -13.07 -17.76
C ILE A 199 -10.56 -13.49 -18.91
N LEU A 200 -11.12 -12.48 -19.58
CA LEU A 200 -12.08 -12.60 -20.67
C LEU A 200 -11.57 -11.86 -21.92
N PRO A 201 -10.62 -12.45 -22.69
CA PRO A 201 -10.10 -11.81 -23.91
C PRO A 201 -11.18 -11.46 -24.94
N SER A 202 -12.29 -12.20 -24.96
CA SER A 202 -13.48 -11.92 -25.79
C SER A 202 -14.18 -10.62 -25.42
N GLU A 203 -14.03 -10.16 -24.17
CA GLU A 203 -14.55 -8.88 -23.66
C GLU A 203 -13.45 -7.81 -23.58
N GLY A 204 -12.30 -8.03 -24.24
CA GLY A 204 -11.23 -7.05 -24.35
C GLY A 204 -10.26 -7.04 -23.17
N THR A 205 -10.33 -7.99 -22.23
CA THR A 205 -9.33 -8.06 -21.15
C THR A 205 -7.96 -8.52 -21.67
N LEU A 206 -6.93 -8.29 -20.88
CA LEU A 206 -5.66 -8.99 -21.00
C LEU A 206 -5.81 -10.47 -20.63
N ASP A 207 -4.77 -11.25 -20.93
CA ASP A 207 -4.61 -12.67 -20.57
C ASP A 207 -4.19 -12.87 -19.10
N TYR A 208 -4.18 -11.79 -18.32
CA TYR A 208 -3.96 -11.78 -16.89
C TYR A 208 -4.82 -10.72 -16.20
N ALA A 209 -4.96 -10.86 -14.88
CA ALA A 209 -5.62 -9.92 -13.98
C ALA A 209 -4.73 -9.67 -12.76
N LEU A 210 -4.97 -8.57 -12.04
CA LEU A 210 -4.29 -8.26 -10.80
C LEU A 210 -5.17 -8.60 -9.59
N MET A 211 -4.58 -9.26 -8.60
CA MET A 211 -5.16 -9.38 -7.27
C MET A 211 -4.50 -8.35 -6.36
N TYR A 212 -5.25 -7.35 -5.94
CA TYR A 212 -4.79 -6.32 -5.01
C TYR A 212 -4.99 -6.80 -3.57
N ILE A 213 -3.92 -6.82 -2.78
CA ILE A 213 -3.97 -7.13 -1.35
C ILE A 213 -3.56 -5.86 -0.60
N PRO A 214 -4.50 -5.19 0.10
CA PRO A 214 -4.14 -4.02 0.89
C PRO A 214 -3.31 -4.42 2.12
N ALA A 215 -2.33 -3.58 2.44
CA ALA A 215 -1.36 -3.78 3.52
C ALA A 215 -1.92 -3.50 4.91
#